data_AF-A0A098QYD3-F1
#
_entry.id   AF-A0A098QYD3-F1
#
_cell.length_a   1.000
_cell.length_b   1.000
_cell.length_c   1.000
_cell.angle_alpha   90.00
_cell.angle_beta   90.00
_cell.angle_gamma   90.00
#
_symmetry.space_group_name_H-M   'P 1'
#
loop_
_entity.id
_entity.type
_entity.pdbx_description
1 polymer ?
#
loop_
_entity_poly.entity_id
_entity_poly.type
_entity_poly.pdbx_seq_one_letter_code
_entity_poly.pdbx_strand_id
1 'polypeptide(L)'
;MDYPALQFLVESSPEPSPDELETILQTALDCRGLDLNQAASLLQVRDGRGIERLLQVAGEVKQAIYGPRMVLFAPLYTSNHCSNACSYCGFRSDNTAMPRHRLSDQEVDDQVRCLLAQGHKRLLVLNGEARGSFEEILHVLPRIYAVRWEGQGIRRINVEIAPLEVEQFRLLSTQGIGTYTCFQETYDSSLYGLYHPRGPKADFAYRLDVMDRAMEGGIHDVGIGALFGLAEYRAEVLALLEHARHLEQVWGCGPHTISVPRLGPAPGAPLSRAVPHSVSDDQFKHLVAVLRLALPYTGIILSTRESSTLRSELFRYGVSQVSAGSNTAPGGYQNAVGQGEEESRMQFDPNHSERKDLMGTARQHDDGSQMQFALGDHRSLEQVIGDMVDQGFVPSFCTGCYRRGRVGQDFMDLAKPGLIRDYCLPNGLTSFAEYLEDFAGPSLRDRGYQLIRSLETQITPRGAENLRRNLAEITRGERDVYV
;
A
#
# COMPACT_ATOMS: atom_id res chain seq x y z
N MET A 1 -0.53 -7.60 -24.41
CA MET A 1 -1.84 -7.81 -23.74
C MET A 1 -2.95 -7.57 -24.75
N ASP A 2 -3.89 -8.51 -24.90
CA ASP A 2 -5.07 -8.38 -25.78
C ASP A 2 -6.29 -7.94 -24.95
N TYR A 3 -6.40 -6.64 -24.69
CA TYR A 3 -7.45 -6.10 -23.84
C TYR A 3 -8.88 -6.29 -24.42
N PRO A 4 -9.13 -6.13 -25.74
CA PRO A 4 -10.42 -6.45 -26.33
C PRO A 4 -10.86 -7.90 -26.11
N ALA A 5 -9.93 -8.87 -26.13
CA ALA A 5 -10.25 -10.25 -25.80
C ALA A 5 -10.68 -10.43 -24.33
N LEU A 6 -10.07 -9.69 -23.39
CA LEU A 6 -10.47 -9.70 -21.98
C LEU A 6 -11.84 -9.05 -21.76
N GLN A 7 -12.13 -7.95 -22.45
CA GLN A 7 -13.47 -7.34 -22.46
C GLN A 7 -14.50 -8.34 -22.99
N PHE A 8 -14.22 -8.98 -24.13
CA PHE A 8 -15.11 -9.99 -24.70
C PHE A 8 -15.32 -11.16 -23.74
N LEU A 9 -14.27 -11.62 -23.03
CA LEU A 9 -14.40 -12.67 -22.02
C LEU A 9 -15.33 -12.26 -20.89
N VAL A 10 -15.24 -11.03 -20.39
CA VAL A 10 -16.17 -10.50 -19.37
C VAL A 10 -17.59 -10.41 -19.92
N GLU A 11 -17.77 -9.92 -21.14
CA GLU A 11 -19.10 -9.71 -21.73
C GLU A 11 -19.81 -11.03 -22.10
N SER A 12 -19.03 -12.04 -22.49
CA SER A 12 -19.54 -13.35 -22.90
C SER A 12 -19.68 -14.35 -21.75
N SER A 13 -19.02 -14.11 -20.61
CA SER A 13 -19.13 -14.97 -19.43
C SER A 13 -20.51 -14.83 -18.78
N PRO A 14 -21.28 -15.92 -18.61
CA PRO A 14 -22.51 -15.89 -17.83
C PRO A 14 -22.20 -15.82 -16.33
N GLU A 15 -23.18 -15.39 -15.54
CA GLU A 15 -23.15 -15.59 -14.09
C GLU A 15 -23.15 -17.11 -13.79
N PRO A 16 -22.25 -17.61 -12.93
CA PRO A 16 -22.17 -19.03 -12.64
C PRO A 16 -23.42 -19.51 -11.90
N SER A 17 -23.82 -20.75 -12.17
CA SER A 17 -24.76 -21.46 -11.31
C SER A 17 -24.18 -21.64 -9.89
N PRO A 18 -25.02 -21.87 -8.86
CA PRO A 18 -24.54 -22.09 -7.49
C PRO A 18 -23.50 -23.22 -7.36
N ASP A 19 -23.65 -24.30 -8.13
CA ASP A 19 -22.72 -25.44 -8.11
C ASP A 19 -21.39 -25.10 -8.79
N GLU A 20 -21.43 -24.34 -9.90
CA GLU A 20 -20.22 -23.84 -10.57
C GLU A 20 -19.46 -22.86 -9.67
N LEU A 21 -20.18 -21.94 -9.02
CA LEU A 21 -19.60 -20.99 -8.08
C LEU A 21 -18.87 -21.74 -6.94
N GLU A 22 -19.54 -22.68 -6.29
CA GLU A 22 -18.93 -23.43 -5.19
C GLU A 22 -17.72 -24.27 -5.66
N THR A 23 -17.77 -24.80 -6.88
CA THR A 23 -16.63 -25.53 -7.48
C THR A 23 -15.41 -24.61 -7.65
N ILE A 24 -15.60 -23.39 -8.15
CA ILE A 24 -14.52 -22.42 -8.31
C ILE A 24 -13.98 -21.99 -6.94
N LEU A 25 -14.87 -21.71 -5.99
CA LEU A 25 -14.48 -21.29 -4.64
C LEU A 25 -13.73 -22.37 -3.87
N GLN A 26 -14.14 -23.63 -4.01
CA GLN A 26 -13.44 -24.75 -3.40
C GLN A 26 -12.05 -24.97 -4.02
N THR A 27 -11.89 -24.69 -5.31
CA THR A 27 -10.58 -24.67 -5.96
C THR A 27 -9.70 -23.55 -5.37
N ALA A 28 -10.26 -22.38 -5.10
CA ALA A 28 -9.51 -21.25 -4.57
C ALA A 28 -8.94 -21.51 -3.16
N LEU A 29 -9.59 -22.35 -2.36
CA LEU A 29 -9.14 -22.73 -1.02
C LEU A 29 -7.80 -23.51 -1.02
N ASP A 30 -7.43 -24.12 -2.14
CA ASP A 30 -6.11 -24.75 -2.31
C ASP A 30 -4.96 -23.73 -2.36
N CYS A 31 -5.28 -22.43 -2.44
CA CYS A 31 -4.30 -21.33 -2.47
C CYS A 31 -3.29 -21.45 -3.63
N ARG A 32 -3.75 -21.97 -4.79
CA ARG A 32 -2.92 -22.12 -6.00
C ARG A 32 -3.20 -21.06 -7.08
N GLY A 33 -4.12 -20.15 -6.82
CA GLY A 33 -4.60 -19.15 -7.78
C GLY A 33 -5.72 -19.70 -8.65
N LEU A 34 -6.34 -18.81 -9.41
CA LEU A 34 -7.42 -19.11 -10.34
C LEU A 34 -7.00 -18.67 -11.74
N ASP A 35 -7.48 -19.39 -12.75
CA ASP A 35 -7.29 -18.98 -14.15
C ASP A 35 -8.21 -17.81 -14.54
N LEU A 36 -8.00 -17.25 -15.74
CA LEU A 36 -8.77 -16.12 -16.23
C LEU A 36 -10.27 -16.43 -16.41
N ASN A 37 -10.64 -17.65 -16.78
CA ASN A 37 -12.06 -18.02 -16.97
C ASN A 37 -12.77 -18.14 -15.62
N GLN A 38 -12.10 -18.76 -14.65
CA GLN A 38 -12.60 -18.84 -13.27
C GLN A 38 -12.76 -17.43 -12.68
N ALA A 39 -11.76 -16.57 -12.82
CA ALA A 39 -11.84 -15.19 -12.36
C ALA A 39 -12.94 -14.39 -13.07
N ALA A 40 -13.07 -14.54 -14.40
CA ALA A 40 -14.13 -13.91 -15.18
C ALA A 40 -15.52 -14.35 -14.71
N SER A 41 -15.71 -15.64 -14.43
CA SER A 41 -16.94 -16.19 -13.89
C SER A 41 -17.26 -15.62 -12.49
N LEU A 42 -16.27 -15.57 -11.60
CA LEU A 42 -16.46 -14.96 -10.27
C LEU A 42 -16.84 -13.48 -10.35
N LEU A 43 -16.31 -12.73 -11.33
CA LEU A 43 -16.66 -11.33 -11.56
C LEU A 43 -18.09 -11.12 -12.07
N GLN A 44 -18.78 -12.16 -12.53
CA GLN A 44 -20.19 -12.09 -12.96
C GLN A 44 -21.20 -12.34 -11.82
N VAL A 45 -20.75 -12.79 -10.65
CA VAL A 45 -21.62 -13.04 -9.50
C VAL A 45 -22.28 -11.73 -9.04
N ARG A 46 -23.62 -11.72 -8.95
CA ARG A 46 -24.43 -10.56 -8.59
C ARG A 46 -25.40 -10.86 -7.46
N ASP A 47 -25.79 -12.12 -7.28
CA ASP A 47 -26.69 -12.50 -6.21
C ASP A 47 -26.03 -12.36 -4.82
N GLY A 48 -26.80 -11.90 -3.83
CA GLY A 48 -26.26 -11.58 -2.50
C GLY A 48 -25.66 -12.77 -1.76
N ARG A 49 -26.18 -13.99 -1.96
CA ARG A 49 -25.63 -15.20 -1.30
C ARG A 49 -24.31 -15.59 -1.95
N GLY A 50 -24.23 -15.53 -3.28
CA GLY A 50 -22.99 -15.77 -4.01
C GLY A 50 -21.88 -14.79 -3.61
N ILE A 51 -22.21 -13.50 -3.50
CA ILE A 51 -21.26 -12.47 -3.03
C ILE A 51 -20.78 -12.75 -1.60
N GLU A 52 -21.69 -13.02 -0.66
CA GLU A 52 -21.32 -13.32 0.73
C GLU A 52 -20.37 -14.52 0.82
N ARG A 53 -20.70 -15.60 0.08
CA ARG A 53 -19.87 -16.81 0.02
C ARG A 53 -18.49 -16.54 -0.57
N LEU A 54 -18.42 -15.77 -1.67
CA LEU A 54 -17.16 -15.35 -2.30
C LEU A 54 -16.30 -14.54 -1.32
N LEU A 55 -16.88 -13.56 -0.62
CA LEU A 55 -16.17 -12.75 0.37
C LEU A 55 -15.66 -13.59 1.54
N GLN A 56 -16.45 -14.55 2.02
CA GLN A 56 -16.04 -15.49 3.06
C GLN A 56 -14.80 -16.28 2.63
N VAL A 57 -14.83 -16.91 1.46
CA VAL A 57 -13.74 -17.73 0.95
C VAL A 57 -12.48 -16.90 0.70
N ALA A 58 -12.62 -15.65 0.23
CA ALA A 58 -11.49 -14.74 0.09
C ALA A 58 -10.84 -14.41 1.45
N GLY A 59 -11.65 -14.28 2.50
CA GLY A 59 -11.16 -14.15 3.87
C GLY A 59 -10.45 -15.39 4.39
N GLU A 60 -10.93 -16.58 4.07
CA GLU A 60 -10.27 -17.85 4.40
C GLU A 60 -8.89 -17.97 3.72
N VAL A 61 -8.81 -17.65 2.42
CA VAL A 61 -7.54 -17.62 1.66
C VAL A 61 -6.59 -16.56 2.24
N LYS A 62 -7.10 -15.35 2.55
CA LYS A 62 -6.29 -14.32 3.20
C LYS A 62 -5.76 -14.80 4.56
N GLN A 63 -6.61 -15.40 5.39
CA GLN A 63 -6.23 -15.89 6.70
C GLN A 63 -5.19 -17.01 6.60
N ALA A 64 -5.32 -17.89 5.61
CA ALA A 64 -4.33 -18.90 5.32
C ALA A 64 -2.97 -18.26 4.99
N ILE A 65 -2.89 -17.21 4.19
CA ILE A 65 -1.56 -16.76 3.70
C ILE A 65 -0.98 -15.64 4.56
N TYR A 66 -1.80 -14.65 4.90
CA TYR A 66 -1.40 -13.46 5.63
C TYR A 66 -1.75 -13.54 7.12
N GLY A 67 -2.75 -14.35 7.47
CA GLY A 67 -3.30 -14.36 8.82
C GLY A 67 -3.89 -12.99 9.21
N PRO A 68 -3.84 -12.64 10.51
CA PRO A 68 -4.34 -11.35 10.97
C PRO A 68 -3.39 -10.19 10.64
N ARG A 69 -2.22 -10.45 10.05
CA ARG A 69 -1.19 -9.44 9.81
C ARG A 69 -1.64 -8.41 8.76
N MET A 70 -1.41 -7.14 9.06
CA MET A 70 -1.60 -6.02 8.16
C MET A 70 -0.34 -5.16 8.14
N VAL A 71 0.33 -5.06 6.99
CA VAL A 71 1.55 -4.26 6.87
C VAL A 71 1.19 -2.78 6.74
N LEU A 72 1.84 -1.92 7.53
CA LEU A 72 1.63 -0.47 7.52
C LEU A 72 2.78 0.26 6.83
N PHE A 73 2.44 1.28 6.05
CA PHE A 73 3.40 2.21 5.45
C PHE A 73 2.82 3.63 5.38
N ALA A 74 3.63 4.60 4.98
CA ALA A 74 3.17 5.95 4.63
C ALA A 74 3.74 6.37 3.27
N PRO A 75 2.98 7.09 2.44
CA PRO A 75 3.53 7.73 1.25
C PRO A 75 4.39 8.94 1.64
N LEU A 76 5.48 9.20 0.93
CA LEU A 76 6.27 10.41 1.04
C LEU A 76 6.39 11.06 -0.34
N TYR A 77 5.64 12.15 -0.53
CA TYR A 77 5.67 12.95 -1.74
C TYR A 77 6.88 13.87 -1.72
N THR A 78 7.86 13.66 -2.59
CA THR A 78 9.07 14.53 -2.64
C THR A 78 8.88 15.71 -3.59
N SER A 79 7.98 15.60 -4.56
CA SER A 79 7.69 16.67 -5.52
C SER A 79 6.35 16.47 -6.22
N ASN A 80 5.62 17.58 -6.43
CA ASN A 80 4.40 17.60 -7.24
C ASN A 80 4.60 18.19 -8.65
N HIS A 81 5.85 18.40 -9.07
CA HIS A 81 6.16 18.84 -10.43
C HIS A 81 5.88 17.71 -11.42
N CYS A 82 5.05 17.95 -12.43
CA CYS A 82 4.70 16.95 -13.42
C CYS A 82 4.49 17.59 -14.80
N SER A 83 4.97 16.93 -15.84
CA SER A 83 4.84 17.34 -17.24
C SER A 83 3.56 16.79 -17.88
N ASN A 84 2.99 15.72 -17.31
CA ASN A 84 1.83 15.04 -17.87
C ASN A 84 0.53 15.78 -17.61
N ALA A 85 -0.42 15.64 -18.53
CA ALA A 85 -1.75 16.26 -18.46
C ALA A 85 -2.86 15.27 -18.07
N CYS A 86 -2.57 14.29 -17.20
CA CYS A 86 -3.52 13.24 -16.81
C CYS A 86 -4.84 13.83 -16.33
N SER A 87 -5.96 13.46 -16.96
CA SER A 87 -7.27 14.10 -16.74
C SER A 87 -7.84 13.89 -15.33
N TYR A 88 -7.32 12.90 -14.61
CA TYR A 88 -7.77 12.45 -13.29
C TYR A 88 -6.85 12.88 -12.12
N CYS A 89 -5.69 13.49 -12.40
CA CYS A 89 -4.66 13.73 -11.38
C CYS A 89 -4.58 15.21 -10.99
N GLY A 90 -4.51 15.50 -9.69
CA GLY A 90 -4.34 16.88 -9.21
C GLY A 90 -3.00 17.50 -9.62
N PHE A 91 -1.95 16.69 -9.79
CA PHE A 91 -0.62 17.16 -10.18
C PHE A 91 -0.47 17.44 -11.68
N ARG A 92 -1.51 17.23 -12.50
CA ARG A 92 -1.44 17.44 -13.94
C ARG A 92 -0.87 18.81 -14.30
N SER A 93 -0.14 18.90 -15.41
CA SER A 93 0.54 20.14 -15.84
C SER A 93 -0.43 21.31 -16.10
N ASP A 94 -1.67 21.02 -16.51
CA ASP A 94 -2.70 22.05 -16.73
C ASP A 94 -3.31 22.61 -15.44
N ASN A 95 -3.07 22.00 -14.29
CA ASN A 95 -3.52 22.54 -13.01
C ASN A 95 -2.55 23.66 -12.57
N THR A 96 -2.70 24.83 -13.17
CA THR A 96 -1.86 26.02 -12.90
C THR A 96 -2.24 26.72 -11.59
N ALA A 97 -3.38 26.37 -11.00
CA ALA A 97 -3.80 26.87 -9.69
C ALA A 97 -3.07 26.16 -8.53
N MET A 98 -2.51 24.98 -8.76
CA MET A 98 -1.77 24.23 -7.74
C MET A 98 -0.35 24.78 -7.57
N PRO A 99 0.04 25.20 -6.35
CA PRO A 99 1.43 25.59 -6.06
C PRO A 99 2.37 24.41 -6.27
N ARG A 100 3.43 24.62 -7.06
CA ARG A 100 4.44 23.60 -7.32
C ARG A 100 5.51 23.63 -6.22
N HIS A 101 5.79 22.46 -5.66
CA HIS A 101 6.71 22.30 -4.57
C HIS A 101 7.51 21.01 -4.75
N ARG A 102 8.81 21.16 -4.55
CA ARG A 102 9.81 20.09 -4.46
C ARG A 102 10.47 20.27 -3.11
N LEU A 103 10.54 19.19 -2.35
CA LEU A 103 11.20 19.21 -1.05
C LEU A 103 12.68 19.52 -1.22
N SER A 104 13.15 20.46 -0.39
CA SER A 104 14.56 20.62 -0.10
C SER A 104 15.08 19.46 0.75
N ASP A 105 16.39 19.33 0.78
CA ASP A 105 17.13 18.41 1.65
C ASP A 105 16.67 18.46 3.11
N GLN A 106 16.49 19.66 3.66
CA GLN A 106 16.04 19.84 5.04
C GLN A 106 14.59 19.38 5.20
N GLU A 107 13.71 19.73 4.25
CA GLU A 107 12.32 19.27 4.30
C GLU A 107 12.21 17.75 4.19
N VAL A 108 13.02 17.09 3.35
CA VAL A 108 13.08 15.62 3.29
C VAL A 108 13.40 15.05 4.68
N ASP A 109 14.42 15.58 5.35
CA ASP A 109 14.77 15.09 6.69
C ASP A 109 13.65 15.30 7.70
N ASP A 110 12.99 16.46 7.66
CA ASP A 110 11.93 16.81 8.61
C ASP A 110 10.66 15.98 8.37
N GLN A 111 10.29 15.74 7.11
CA GLN A 111 9.21 14.82 6.77
C GLN A 111 9.51 13.39 7.29
N VAL A 112 10.74 12.89 7.08
CA VAL A 112 11.12 11.55 7.54
C VAL A 112 11.17 11.46 9.07
N ARG A 113 11.66 12.50 9.76
CA ARG A 113 11.61 12.57 11.23
C ARG A 113 10.18 12.55 11.75
N CYS A 114 9.27 13.31 11.11
CA CYS A 114 7.86 13.31 11.48
C CYS A 114 7.25 11.90 11.34
N LEU A 115 7.51 11.23 10.22
CA LEU A 115 7.03 9.88 9.96
C LEU A 115 7.61 8.84 10.94
N LEU A 116 8.90 8.94 11.26
CA LEU A 116 9.54 8.09 12.27
C LEU A 116 8.96 8.33 13.66
N ALA A 117 8.71 9.59 14.03
CA ALA A 117 8.10 9.97 15.31
C ALA A 117 6.66 9.46 15.47
N GLN A 118 5.95 9.25 14.36
CA GLN A 118 4.64 8.57 14.38
C GLN A 118 4.77 7.05 14.56
N GLY A 119 5.94 6.48 14.26
CA GLY A 119 6.20 5.05 14.37
C GLY A 119 6.44 4.34 13.03
N HIS A 120 6.33 5.02 11.90
CA HIS A 120 6.52 4.40 10.59
C HIS A 120 7.95 3.87 10.41
N LYS A 121 8.06 2.71 9.75
CA LYS A 121 9.34 2.09 9.35
C LYS A 121 9.43 1.78 7.86
N ARG A 122 8.32 1.99 7.14
CA ARG A 122 8.15 1.65 5.72
C ARG A 122 7.57 2.85 5.00
N LEU A 123 8.24 3.31 3.95
CA LEU A 123 7.79 4.42 3.14
C LEU A 123 7.51 3.99 1.71
N LEU A 124 6.58 4.68 1.06
CA LEU A 124 6.42 4.69 -0.39
C LEU A 124 6.82 6.08 -0.88
N VAL A 125 8.01 6.22 -1.46
CA VAL A 125 8.53 7.49 -1.96
C VAL A 125 8.06 7.70 -3.39
N LEU A 126 7.50 8.87 -3.67
CA LEU A 126 6.87 9.15 -4.96
C LEU A 126 6.96 10.63 -5.35
N ASN A 127 7.02 10.87 -6.65
CA ASN A 127 7.05 12.22 -7.23
C ASN A 127 6.33 12.29 -8.58
N GLY A 128 6.02 13.52 -9.00
CA GLY A 128 5.54 13.75 -10.37
C GLY A 128 6.65 13.54 -11.41
N GLU A 129 6.24 13.34 -12.67
CA GLU A 129 7.16 13.11 -13.78
C GLU A 129 7.59 14.43 -14.42
N ALA A 130 8.81 14.87 -14.11
CA ALA A 130 9.39 16.08 -14.65
C ALA A 130 10.87 15.88 -14.96
N ARG A 131 11.46 16.79 -15.73
CA ARG A 131 12.91 16.77 -15.95
C ARG A 131 13.65 16.78 -14.60
N GLY A 132 14.55 15.82 -14.41
CA GLY A 132 15.30 15.68 -13.17
C GLY A 132 14.60 14.86 -12.07
N SER A 133 13.42 14.27 -12.32
CA SER A 133 12.67 13.53 -11.29
C SER A 133 13.35 12.23 -10.88
N PHE A 134 14.07 11.57 -11.78
CA PHE A 134 14.83 10.36 -11.46
C PHE A 134 16.07 10.69 -10.61
N GLU A 135 16.81 11.72 -11.00
CA GLU A 135 17.98 12.21 -10.26
C GLU A 135 17.61 12.68 -8.85
N GLU A 136 16.45 13.32 -8.69
CA GLU A 136 15.88 13.67 -7.40
C GLU A 136 15.68 12.43 -6.52
N ILE A 137 15.11 11.35 -7.07
CA ILE A 137 14.88 10.10 -6.34
C ILE A 137 16.21 9.48 -5.89
N LEU A 138 17.19 9.40 -6.80
CA LEU A 138 18.52 8.88 -6.46
C LEU A 138 19.21 9.71 -5.37
N HIS A 139 18.96 11.02 -5.34
CA HIS A 139 19.51 11.91 -4.31
C HIS A 139 18.85 11.70 -2.94
N VAL A 140 17.51 11.59 -2.89
CA VAL A 140 16.78 11.54 -1.62
C VAL A 140 16.77 10.14 -0.98
N LEU A 141 16.85 9.05 -1.73
CA LEU A 141 16.82 7.69 -1.18
C LEU A 141 17.88 7.42 -0.10
N PRO A 142 19.20 7.63 -0.35
CA PRO A 142 20.22 7.40 0.67
C PRO A 142 20.04 8.34 1.86
N ARG A 143 19.52 9.56 1.64
CA ARG A 143 19.21 10.51 2.70
C ARG A 143 18.11 10.00 3.61
N ILE A 144 17.00 9.52 3.05
CA ILE A 144 15.87 8.94 3.82
C ILE A 144 16.35 7.74 4.65
N TYR A 145 17.21 6.89 4.09
CA TYR A 145 17.81 5.77 4.83
C TYR A 145 18.79 6.21 5.94
N ALA A 146 19.36 7.41 5.86
CA ALA A 146 20.29 7.95 6.85
C ALA A 146 19.60 8.66 8.02
N VAL A 147 18.41 9.22 7.81
CA VAL A 147 17.66 9.93 8.86
C VAL A 147 17.37 8.98 10.03
N ARG A 148 17.57 9.49 11.25
CA ARG A 148 17.26 8.81 12.50
C ARG A 148 16.35 9.67 13.38
N TRP A 149 15.51 9.01 14.15
CA TRP A 149 14.71 9.58 15.23
C TRP A 149 14.72 8.60 16.40
N GLU A 150 15.19 9.05 17.57
CA GLU A 150 15.41 8.19 18.76
C GLU A 150 16.16 6.88 18.44
N GLY A 151 17.20 6.96 17.60
CA GLY A 151 18.00 5.81 17.17
C GLY A 151 17.35 4.91 16.11
N GLN A 152 16.08 5.14 15.77
CA GLN A 152 15.34 4.37 14.77
C GLN A 152 15.41 5.02 13.39
N GLY A 153 15.32 4.21 12.33
CA GLY A 153 15.35 4.67 10.94
C GLY A 153 14.35 3.93 10.05
N ILE A 154 14.17 4.42 8.82
CA ILE A 154 13.36 3.76 7.80
C ILE A 154 14.05 2.46 7.37
N ARG A 155 13.26 1.38 7.29
CA ARG A 155 13.75 0.01 7.12
C ARG A 155 13.48 -0.56 5.73
N ARG A 156 12.55 0.05 4.98
CA ARG A 156 12.24 -0.29 3.58
C ARG A 156 11.61 0.91 2.91
N ILE A 157 12.13 1.27 1.74
CA ILE A 157 11.57 2.29 0.87
C ILE A 157 11.09 1.62 -0.41
N ASN A 158 9.78 1.64 -0.64
CA ASN A 158 9.23 1.38 -1.96
C ASN A 158 9.24 2.69 -2.76
N VAL A 159 9.30 2.61 -4.08
CA VAL A 159 9.35 3.78 -4.97
C VAL A 159 8.22 3.68 -6.00
N GLU A 160 7.39 4.72 -6.09
CA GLU A 160 6.36 4.85 -7.13
C GLU A 160 6.64 6.06 -8.00
N ILE A 161 7.29 5.82 -9.14
CA ILE A 161 7.71 6.86 -10.08
C ILE A 161 7.45 6.43 -11.51
N ALA A 162 7.51 7.39 -12.42
CA ALA A 162 7.27 7.17 -13.84
C ALA A 162 8.21 6.11 -14.46
N PRO A 163 7.84 5.54 -15.62
CA PRO A 163 8.66 4.54 -16.28
C PRO A 163 10.08 5.00 -16.59
N LEU A 164 11.04 4.11 -16.33
CA LEU A 164 12.46 4.34 -16.56
C LEU A 164 13.01 3.38 -17.63
N GLU A 165 14.21 3.70 -18.10
CA GLU A 165 15.02 2.81 -18.93
C GLU A 165 15.73 1.75 -18.06
N VAL A 166 16.13 0.64 -18.68
CA VAL A 166 16.81 -0.48 -17.99
C VAL A 166 18.06 0.00 -17.24
N GLU A 167 18.89 0.87 -17.82
CA GLU A 167 20.08 1.40 -17.14
C GLU A 167 19.76 2.23 -15.91
N GLN A 168 18.65 2.96 -15.94
CA GLN A 168 18.18 3.73 -14.78
C GLN A 168 17.67 2.78 -13.69
N PHE A 169 17.02 1.68 -14.05
CA PHE A 169 16.66 0.64 -13.09
C PHE A 169 17.88 -0.06 -12.50
N ARG A 170 18.94 -0.31 -13.29
CA ARG A 170 20.23 -0.83 -12.77
C ARG A 170 20.85 0.13 -11.76
N LEU A 171 20.74 1.44 -11.98
CA LEU A 171 21.19 2.42 -11.00
C LEU A 171 20.29 2.43 -9.76
N LEU A 172 18.97 2.36 -9.94
CA LEU A 172 18.01 2.34 -8.83
C LEU A 172 18.15 1.10 -7.95
N SER A 173 18.48 -0.07 -8.52
CA SER A 173 18.68 -1.32 -7.77
C SER A 173 19.86 -1.22 -6.80
N THR A 174 20.87 -0.40 -7.11
CA THR A 174 21.99 -0.13 -6.18
C THR A 174 21.60 0.70 -4.95
N GLN A 175 20.44 1.36 -4.96
CA GLN A 175 19.96 2.19 -3.85
C GLN A 175 19.23 1.40 -2.77
N GLY A 176 19.10 0.07 -2.93
CA GLY A 176 18.43 -0.79 -1.96
C GLY A 176 16.94 -0.47 -1.83
N ILE A 177 16.24 -0.20 -2.93
CA ILE A 177 14.78 -0.04 -2.85
C ILE A 177 14.10 -1.38 -2.52
N GLY A 178 12.93 -1.32 -1.91
CA GLY A 178 12.09 -2.48 -1.59
C GLY A 178 11.29 -2.95 -2.79
N THR A 179 10.36 -2.13 -3.28
CA THR A 179 9.51 -2.44 -4.44
C THR A 179 9.47 -1.26 -5.37
N TYR A 180 9.63 -1.50 -6.68
CA TYR A 180 9.27 -0.52 -7.70
C TYR A 180 7.80 -0.67 -8.05
N THR A 181 7.03 0.41 -7.93
CA THR A 181 5.59 0.43 -8.18
C THR A 181 5.29 1.36 -9.35
N CYS A 182 4.45 0.91 -10.26
CA CYS A 182 3.95 1.73 -11.36
C CYS A 182 2.59 1.20 -11.80
N PHE A 183 1.55 2.03 -11.67
CA PHE A 183 0.21 1.63 -12.08
C PHE A 183 0.09 1.71 -13.59
N GLN A 184 -0.52 0.72 -14.22
CA GLN A 184 -0.92 0.87 -15.62
C GLN A 184 -2.01 1.94 -15.79
N GLU A 185 -2.72 2.28 -14.70
CA GLU A 185 -3.88 3.18 -14.65
C GLU A 185 -5.11 2.59 -15.33
N THR A 186 -5.01 2.26 -16.61
CA THR A 186 -6.01 1.50 -17.36
C THR A 186 -5.32 0.68 -18.43
N TYR A 187 -5.69 -0.59 -18.54
CA TYR A 187 -5.17 -1.47 -19.59
C TYR A 187 -5.89 -1.30 -20.93
N ASP A 188 -6.98 -0.54 -20.97
CA ASP A 188 -7.62 -0.12 -22.22
C ASP A 188 -6.76 0.95 -22.92
N SER A 189 -6.05 0.57 -23.98
CA SER A 189 -5.19 1.49 -24.73
C SER A 189 -5.92 2.71 -25.31
N SER A 190 -7.21 2.58 -25.64
CA SER A 190 -8.00 3.69 -26.20
C SER A 190 -8.35 4.70 -25.10
N LEU A 191 -8.84 4.22 -23.95
CA LEU A 191 -9.10 5.07 -22.79
C LEU A 191 -7.81 5.64 -22.19
N TYR A 192 -6.72 4.89 -22.24
CA TYR A 192 -5.41 5.37 -21.82
C TYR A 192 -5.00 6.60 -22.62
N GLY A 193 -5.06 6.54 -23.96
CA GLY A 193 -4.74 7.69 -24.81
C GLY A 193 -5.65 8.90 -24.54
N LEU A 194 -6.93 8.65 -24.25
CA LEU A 194 -7.88 9.71 -23.88
C LEU A 194 -7.51 10.40 -22.56
N TYR A 195 -7.10 9.64 -21.55
CA TYR A 195 -6.82 10.18 -20.21
C TYR A 195 -5.39 10.69 -20.03
N HIS A 196 -4.48 10.36 -20.95
CA HIS A 196 -3.08 10.78 -20.95
C HIS A 196 -2.73 11.58 -22.22
N PRO A 197 -3.37 12.74 -22.48
CA PRO A 197 -3.29 13.42 -23.77
C PRO A 197 -1.93 14.07 -24.07
N ARG A 198 -1.06 14.24 -23.05
CA ARG A 198 0.23 14.93 -23.20
C ARG A 198 1.22 14.51 -22.10
N GLY A 199 2.49 14.55 -22.47
CA GLY A 199 3.65 14.21 -21.63
C GLY A 199 4.17 12.81 -21.92
N PRO A 200 5.30 12.40 -21.33
CA PRO A 200 5.89 11.08 -21.59
C PRO A 200 4.94 9.91 -21.24
N LYS A 201 4.05 10.10 -20.25
CA LYS A 201 3.03 9.12 -19.87
C LYS A 201 1.97 8.88 -20.95
N ALA A 202 1.97 9.60 -22.08
CA ALA A 202 1.05 9.32 -23.19
C ALA A 202 1.39 8.00 -23.92
N ASP A 203 2.63 7.52 -23.81
CA ASP A 203 3.07 6.27 -24.44
C ASP A 203 2.59 5.05 -23.65
N PHE A 204 1.51 4.44 -24.15
CA PHE A 204 0.90 3.26 -23.55
C PHE A 204 1.84 2.05 -23.49
N ALA A 205 2.55 1.76 -24.59
CA ALA A 205 3.41 0.58 -24.67
C ALA A 205 4.63 0.73 -23.76
N TYR A 206 5.24 1.93 -23.77
CA TYR A 206 6.33 2.23 -22.85
C TYR A 206 5.91 2.11 -21.38
N ARG A 207 4.68 2.52 -21.03
CA ARG A 207 4.11 2.31 -19.69
C ARG A 207 3.89 0.83 -19.37
N LEU A 208 3.29 0.07 -20.29
CA LEU A 208 2.94 -1.33 -20.09
C LEU A 208 4.18 -2.20 -19.82
N ASP A 209 5.23 -2.00 -20.61
CA ASP A 209 6.45 -2.82 -20.58
C ASP A 209 7.42 -2.41 -19.45
N VAL A 210 7.03 -1.48 -18.57
CA VAL A 210 7.93 -0.93 -17.54
C VAL A 210 8.37 -1.98 -16.52
N MET A 211 7.51 -2.95 -16.21
CA MET A 211 7.82 -3.98 -15.21
C MET A 211 8.89 -4.94 -15.73
N ASP A 212 8.84 -5.28 -17.02
CA ASP A 212 9.89 -6.04 -17.69
C ASP A 212 11.23 -5.29 -17.65
N ARG A 213 11.24 -3.99 -17.95
CA ARG A 213 12.47 -3.17 -17.84
C ARG A 213 12.98 -3.07 -16.40
N ALA A 214 12.10 -2.99 -15.42
CA ALA A 214 12.47 -2.98 -14.00
C ALA A 214 13.14 -4.29 -13.58
N MET A 215 12.55 -5.42 -13.97
CA MET A 215 13.10 -6.75 -13.67
C MET A 215 14.42 -7.01 -14.43
N GLU A 216 14.52 -6.57 -15.69
CA GLU A 216 15.78 -6.59 -16.44
C GLU A 216 16.88 -5.73 -15.78
N GLY A 217 16.47 -4.61 -15.16
CA GLY A 217 17.34 -3.73 -14.39
C GLY A 217 17.72 -4.25 -12.99
N GLY A 218 17.28 -5.45 -12.61
CA GLY A 218 17.59 -6.07 -11.32
C GLY A 218 16.63 -5.74 -10.18
N ILE A 219 15.43 -5.23 -10.48
CA ILE A 219 14.38 -5.02 -9.47
C ILE A 219 13.42 -6.23 -9.48
N HIS A 220 13.58 -7.13 -8.52
CA HIS A 220 12.80 -8.38 -8.46
C HIS A 220 11.47 -8.28 -7.68
N ASP A 221 11.29 -7.23 -6.89
CA ASP A 221 10.02 -6.90 -6.24
C ASP A 221 9.38 -5.74 -7.02
N VAL A 222 8.34 -6.04 -7.82
CA VAL A 222 7.55 -5.03 -8.54
C VAL A 222 6.11 -4.97 -8.06
N GLY A 223 5.49 -3.79 -8.20
CA GLY A 223 4.11 -3.52 -7.83
C GLY A 223 3.31 -2.97 -9.00
N ILE A 224 2.30 -3.73 -9.46
CA ILE A 224 1.37 -3.29 -10.51
C ILE A 224 0.10 -2.66 -9.89
N GLY A 225 -0.71 -2.02 -10.71
CA GLY A 225 -2.01 -1.50 -10.27
C GLY A 225 -2.83 -0.91 -11.40
N ALA A 226 -4.13 -0.76 -11.18
CA ALA A 226 -5.07 -0.10 -12.07
C ALA A 226 -5.89 0.92 -11.27
N LEU A 227 -6.21 2.05 -11.88
CA LEU A 227 -7.03 3.11 -11.29
C LEU A 227 -8.50 2.83 -11.60
N PHE A 228 -9.15 2.10 -10.69
CA PHE A 228 -10.55 1.70 -10.84
C PHE A 228 -11.46 2.93 -10.91
N GLY A 229 -12.25 3.03 -11.97
CA GLY A 229 -13.00 4.26 -12.30
C GLY A 229 -12.72 4.78 -13.71
N LEU A 230 -11.56 4.45 -14.28
CA LEU A 230 -11.18 4.85 -15.64
C LEU A 230 -11.81 4.00 -16.74
N ALA A 231 -11.99 2.71 -16.48
CA ALA A 231 -12.58 1.73 -17.39
C ALA A 231 -13.45 0.72 -16.63
N GLU A 232 -14.09 -0.19 -17.35
CA GLU A 232 -14.90 -1.27 -16.79
C GLU A 232 -14.06 -2.16 -15.86
N TYR A 233 -14.46 -2.27 -14.59
CA TYR A 233 -13.59 -2.83 -13.54
C TYR A 233 -13.28 -4.31 -13.70
N ARG A 234 -14.18 -5.11 -14.30
CA ARG A 234 -13.99 -6.56 -14.46
C ARG A 234 -12.91 -6.81 -15.51
N ALA A 235 -12.93 -6.05 -16.61
CA ALA A 235 -11.88 -6.12 -17.62
C ALA A 235 -10.50 -5.69 -17.06
N GLU A 236 -10.46 -4.64 -16.23
CA GLU A 236 -9.24 -4.20 -15.54
C GLU A 236 -8.70 -5.26 -14.55
N VAL A 237 -9.58 -5.97 -13.83
CA VAL A 237 -9.17 -7.10 -12.98
C VAL A 237 -8.54 -8.20 -13.83
N LEU A 238 -9.18 -8.64 -14.92
CA LEU A 238 -8.61 -9.68 -15.78
C LEU A 238 -7.27 -9.25 -16.39
N ALA A 239 -7.13 -7.97 -16.73
CA ALA A 239 -5.88 -7.42 -17.24
C ALA A 239 -4.75 -7.42 -16.20
N LEU A 240 -5.06 -7.12 -14.93
CA LEU A 240 -4.10 -7.26 -13.82
C LEU A 240 -3.66 -8.72 -13.65
N LEU A 241 -4.59 -9.68 -13.74
CA LEU A 241 -4.27 -11.11 -13.66
C LEU A 241 -3.38 -11.55 -14.82
N GLU A 242 -3.68 -11.10 -16.03
CA GLU A 242 -2.88 -11.40 -17.22
C GLU A 242 -1.48 -10.78 -17.14
N HIS A 243 -1.35 -9.55 -16.63
CA HIS A 243 -0.04 -8.93 -16.39
C HIS A 243 0.74 -9.70 -15.32
N ALA A 244 0.10 -10.11 -14.22
CA ALA A 244 0.75 -10.91 -13.19
C ALA A 244 1.24 -12.26 -13.74
N ARG A 245 0.44 -12.92 -14.58
CA ARG A 245 0.78 -14.16 -15.27
C ARG A 245 1.95 -13.99 -16.22
N HIS A 246 1.97 -12.90 -16.99
CA HIS A 246 3.10 -12.55 -17.87
C HIS A 246 4.41 -12.45 -17.08
N LEU A 247 4.41 -11.66 -15.99
CA LEU A 247 5.61 -11.49 -15.16
C LEU A 247 6.10 -12.81 -14.57
N GLU A 248 5.19 -13.65 -14.06
CA GLU A 248 5.56 -14.97 -13.53
C GLU A 248 6.15 -15.89 -14.61
N GLN A 249 5.63 -15.86 -15.83
CA GLN A 249 6.12 -16.71 -16.92
C GLN A 249 7.47 -16.26 -17.49
N VAL A 250 7.69 -14.95 -17.61
CA VAL A 250 8.91 -14.40 -18.21
C VAL A 250 10.05 -14.34 -17.19
N TRP A 251 9.74 -13.98 -15.94
CA TRP A 251 10.74 -13.67 -14.92
C TRP A 251 10.78 -14.67 -13.76
N GLY A 252 9.92 -15.69 -13.78
CA GLY A 252 9.82 -16.72 -12.74
C GLY A 252 8.96 -16.32 -11.54
N CYS A 253 8.82 -15.02 -11.26
CA CYS A 253 7.99 -14.50 -10.19
C CYS A 253 7.01 -13.42 -10.67
N GLY A 254 5.77 -13.50 -10.21
CA GLY A 254 4.76 -12.46 -10.42
C GLY A 254 5.02 -11.20 -9.58
N PRO A 255 4.11 -10.22 -9.63
CA PRO A 255 4.24 -8.98 -8.85
C PRO A 255 4.19 -9.26 -7.34
N HIS A 256 5.03 -8.55 -6.59
CA HIS A 256 5.03 -8.58 -5.13
C HIS A 256 3.71 -8.01 -4.57
N THR A 257 3.20 -6.96 -5.23
CA THR A 257 1.95 -6.30 -4.84
C THR A 257 1.08 -5.87 -6.02
N ILE A 258 -0.22 -5.85 -5.80
CA ILE A 258 -1.21 -5.15 -6.63
C ILE A 258 -1.80 -4.02 -5.79
N SER A 259 -1.79 -2.81 -6.34
CA SER A 259 -2.51 -1.67 -5.78
C SER A 259 -3.85 -1.49 -6.46
N VAL A 260 -4.89 -1.21 -5.67
CA VAL A 260 -6.28 -1.11 -6.14
C VAL A 260 -6.89 0.28 -5.87
N PRO A 261 -6.25 1.41 -6.26
CA PRO A 261 -6.82 2.72 -6.01
C PRO A 261 -8.13 2.92 -6.80
N ARG A 262 -9.18 3.44 -6.14
CA ARG A 262 -10.33 4.01 -6.86
C ARG A 262 -10.07 5.47 -7.24
N LEU A 263 -10.56 5.86 -8.40
CA LEU A 263 -10.62 7.25 -8.81
C LEU A 263 -11.53 8.01 -7.84
N GLY A 264 -10.93 8.92 -7.08
CA GLY A 264 -11.60 9.80 -6.13
C GLY A 264 -11.40 11.27 -6.49
N PRO A 265 -12.00 12.18 -5.71
CA PRO A 265 -11.85 13.61 -5.90
C PRO A 265 -10.38 14.05 -5.89
N ALA A 266 -9.99 14.85 -6.88
CA ALA A 266 -8.65 15.45 -6.96
C ALA A 266 -8.76 16.94 -7.35
N PRO A 267 -8.15 17.86 -6.58
CA PRO A 267 -8.16 19.29 -6.90
C PRO A 267 -7.61 19.57 -8.30
N GLY A 268 -8.37 20.30 -9.13
CA GLY A 268 -7.95 20.65 -10.49
C GLY A 268 -7.99 19.50 -11.51
N ALA A 269 -8.52 18.33 -11.16
CA ALA A 269 -8.75 17.22 -12.09
C ALA A 269 -10.20 17.21 -12.61
N PRO A 270 -10.44 17.41 -13.92
CA PRO A 270 -11.79 17.37 -14.49
C PRO A 270 -12.46 16.00 -14.38
N LEU A 271 -11.72 14.90 -14.61
CA LEU A 271 -12.32 13.56 -14.61
C LEU A 271 -12.79 13.12 -13.22
N SER A 272 -12.20 13.67 -12.15
CA SER A 272 -12.64 13.35 -10.78
C SER A 272 -13.98 13.97 -10.41
N ARG A 273 -14.53 14.89 -11.22
CA ARG A 273 -15.85 15.51 -10.98
C ARG A 273 -17.01 14.61 -11.42
N ALA A 274 -16.75 13.74 -12.39
CA ALA A 274 -17.71 12.78 -12.92
C ALA A 274 -16.93 11.55 -13.38
N VAL A 275 -16.81 10.55 -12.50
CA VAL A 275 -16.05 9.32 -12.76
C VAL A 275 -16.78 8.49 -13.82
N PRO A 276 -16.14 8.17 -14.96
CA PRO A 276 -16.82 7.58 -16.11
C PRO A 276 -17.28 6.14 -15.84
N HIS A 277 -16.48 5.35 -15.11
CA HIS A 277 -16.78 3.96 -14.78
C HIS A 277 -16.76 3.76 -13.26
N SER A 278 -17.59 4.52 -12.53
CA SER A 278 -17.60 4.50 -11.07
C SER A 278 -17.76 3.08 -10.51
N VAL A 279 -16.94 2.73 -9.53
CA VAL A 279 -16.97 1.42 -8.86
C VAL A 279 -17.58 1.60 -7.48
N SER A 280 -18.74 0.97 -7.24
CA SER A 280 -19.42 1.00 -5.94
C SER A 280 -18.62 0.28 -4.86
N ASP A 281 -18.97 0.48 -3.59
CA ASP A 281 -18.30 -0.22 -2.48
C ASP A 281 -18.45 -1.74 -2.57
N ASP A 282 -19.62 -2.23 -3.00
CA ASP A 282 -19.86 -3.67 -3.16
C ASP A 282 -19.06 -4.25 -4.34
N GLN A 283 -19.00 -3.53 -5.47
CA GLN A 283 -18.14 -3.91 -6.60
C GLN A 283 -16.66 -3.90 -6.21
N PHE A 284 -16.26 -2.96 -5.35
CA PHE A 284 -14.88 -2.86 -4.87
C PHE A 284 -14.51 -3.99 -3.90
N LYS A 285 -15.41 -4.37 -2.99
CA LYS A 285 -15.24 -5.59 -2.16
C LYS A 285 -15.13 -6.83 -3.04
N HIS A 286 -16.00 -6.93 -4.04
CA HIS A 286 -16.03 -8.04 -4.99
C HIS A 286 -14.71 -8.17 -5.76
N LEU A 287 -14.20 -7.09 -6.36
CA LEU A 287 -12.94 -7.15 -7.12
C LEU A 287 -11.73 -7.45 -6.22
N VAL A 288 -11.68 -6.92 -4.99
CA VAL A 288 -10.58 -7.21 -4.06
C VAL A 288 -10.58 -8.68 -3.67
N ALA A 289 -11.76 -9.25 -3.45
CA ALA A 289 -11.91 -10.66 -3.13
C ALA A 289 -11.51 -11.55 -4.31
N VAL A 290 -11.94 -11.25 -5.54
CA VAL A 290 -11.50 -11.98 -6.75
C VAL A 290 -9.98 -11.92 -6.91
N LEU A 291 -9.36 -10.74 -6.74
CA LEU A 291 -7.90 -10.62 -6.79
C LEU A 291 -7.19 -11.47 -5.74
N ARG A 292 -7.72 -11.54 -4.50
CA ARG A 292 -7.16 -12.38 -3.44
C ARG A 292 -7.26 -13.86 -3.77
N LEU A 293 -8.39 -14.30 -4.33
CA LEU A 293 -8.59 -15.70 -4.74
C LEU A 293 -7.69 -16.09 -5.92
N ALA A 294 -7.57 -15.20 -6.91
CA ALA A 294 -6.79 -15.47 -8.12
C ALA A 294 -5.27 -15.35 -7.92
N LEU A 295 -4.81 -14.42 -7.06
CA LEU A 295 -3.40 -14.18 -6.76
C LEU A 295 -3.12 -14.29 -5.25
N PRO A 296 -3.21 -15.50 -4.68
CA PRO A 296 -3.16 -15.73 -3.24
C PRO A 296 -1.91 -15.17 -2.54
N TYR A 297 -0.74 -15.19 -3.20
CA TYR A 297 0.53 -14.78 -2.59
C TYR A 297 0.92 -13.33 -2.90
N THR A 298 0.25 -12.68 -3.85
CA THR A 298 0.48 -11.27 -4.18
C THR A 298 -0.19 -10.37 -3.13
N GLY A 299 0.58 -9.43 -2.57
CA GLY A 299 0.06 -8.48 -1.60
C GLY A 299 -0.97 -7.53 -2.24
N ILE A 300 -2.02 -7.16 -1.52
CA ILE A 300 -2.99 -6.17 -2.01
C ILE A 300 -2.82 -4.90 -1.17
N ILE A 301 -2.51 -3.79 -1.83
CA ILE A 301 -2.30 -2.48 -1.22
C ILE A 301 -3.59 -1.67 -1.25
N LEU A 302 -4.04 -1.21 -0.09
CA LEU A 302 -5.15 -0.28 0.06
C LEU A 302 -4.67 1.07 0.64
N SER A 303 -4.91 2.15 -0.09
CA SER A 303 -4.53 3.50 0.33
C SER A 303 -5.61 4.17 1.19
N THR A 304 -5.29 5.34 1.75
CA THR A 304 -6.20 6.24 2.46
C THR A 304 -7.19 6.97 1.54
N ARG A 305 -7.34 6.55 0.27
CA ARG A 305 -8.44 6.99 -0.61
C ARG A 305 -9.81 6.55 -0.09
N GLU A 306 -9.85 5.41 0.59
CA GLU A 306 -11.09 4.79 1.04
C GLU A 306 -11.47 5.22 2.46
N SER A 307 -12.77 5.18 2.75
CA SER A 307 -13.30 5.50 4.08
C SER A 307 -12.85 4.49 5.13
N SER A 308 -12.75 4.91 6.39
CA SER A 308 -12.38 4.01 7.50
C SER A 308 -13.26 2.76 7.57
N THR A 309 -14.57 2.90 7.32
CA THR A 309 -15.54 1.80 7.35
C THR A 309 -15.23 0.76 6.27
N LEU A 310 -15.10 1.20 5.01
CA LEU A 310 -14.82 0.29 3.91
C LEU A 310 -13.45 -0.38 4.05
N ARG A 311 -12.44 0.36 4.53
CA ARG A 311 -11.11 -0.18 4.82
C ARG A 311 -11.20 -1.34 5.80
N SER A 312 -11.90 -1.16 6.92
CA SER A 312 -12.09 -2.21 7.94
C SER A 312 -12.76 -3.46 7.40
N GLU A 313 -13.72 -3.32 6.48
CA GLU A 313 -14.31 -4.47 5.79
C GLU A 313 -13.29 -5.19 4.88
N LEU A 314 -12.55 -4.44 4.07
CA LEU A 314 -11.58 -4.99 3.10
C LEU A 314 -10.38 -5.69 3.76
N PHE A 315 -10.07 -5.37 5.02
CA PHE A 315 -9.04 -6.08 5.80
C PHE A 315 -9.41 -7.56 5.99
N ARG A 316 -10.70 -7.90 5.93
CA ARG A 316 -11.19 -9.28 6.06
C ARG A 316 -11.05 -10.06 4.76
N TYR A 317 -11.18 -9.41 3.61
CA TYR A 317 -11.41 -10.11 2.34
C TYR A 317 -10.18 -10.23 1.43
N GLY A 318 -9.16 -9.39 1.59
CA GLY A 318 -7.97 -9.55 0.74
C GLY A 318 -6.80 -8.63 1.00
N VAL A 319 -7.03 -7.44 1.56
CA VAL A 319 -5.98 -6.44 1.75
C VAL A 319 -4.90 -6.95 2.70
N SER A 320 -3.62 -6.71 2.38
CA SER A 320 -2.49 -7.15 3.21
C SER A 320 -1.49 -6.05 3.54
N GLN A 321 -1.54 -4.92 2.83
CA GLN A 321 -0.78 -3.72 3.20
C GLN A 321 -1.65 -2.48 3.06
N VAL A 322 -1.47 -1.52 3.96
CA VAL A 322 -2.24 -0.27 3.92
C VAL A 322 -1.39 0.94 4.29
N SER A 323 -1.73 2.08 3.68
CA SER A 323 -1.20 3.35 4.15
C SER A 323 -1.97 3.84 5.38
N ALA A 324 -1.30 4.45 6.35
CA ALA A 324 -1.95 5.00 7.55
C ALA A 324 -1.31 6.34 7.91
N GLY A 325 -2.06 7.25 8.56
CA GLY A 325 -1.58 8.59 8.87
C GLY A 325 -1.05 9.35 7.65
N SER A 326 -1.64 9.14 6.47
CA SER A 326 -1.04 9.58 5.19
C SER A 326 -1.28 11.06 4.92
N ASN A 327 -0.32 11.70 4.23
CA ASN A 327 -0.52 12.98 3.56
C ASN A 327 -0.18 12.85 2.06
N THR A 328 -0.94 13.52 1.20
CA THR A 328 -0.84 13.40 -0.27
C THR A 328 -0.24 14.62 -0.96
N ALA A 329 0.39 15.52 -0.20
CA ALA A 329 1.10 16.69 -0.66
C ALA A 329 2.59 16.63 -0.26
N PRO A 330 3.52 17.13 -1.09
CA PRO A 330 4.90 17.33 -0.66
C PRO A 330 4.94 18.33 0.51
N GLY A 331 5.62 17.97 1.59
CA GLY A 331 5.75 18.83 2.79
C GLY A 331 4.59 18.70 3.78
N GLY A 332 3.61 17.82 3.52
CA GLY A 332 2.39 17.75 4.31
C GLY A 332 2.50 17.07 5.68
N TYR A 333 3.62 16.42 5.99
CA TYR A 333 3.89 15.90 7.34
C TYR A 333 4.43 17.01 8.23
N GLN A 334 3.70 17.35 9.30
CA GLN A 334 4.10 18.39 10.25
C GLN A 334 4.34 17.77 11.63
N ASN A 335 5.39 18.22 12.31
CA ASN A 335 5.72 17.78 13.66
C ASN A 335 4.66 18.26 14.66
N ALA A 336 4.12 17.36 15.49
CA ALA A 336 3.46 17.74 16.74
C ALA A 336 4.44 18.41 17.72
N VAL A 337 5.74 18.18 17.53
CA VAL A 337 6.83 18.64 18.42
C VAL A 337 7.15 20.14 18.25
N GLY A 338 6.77 20.76 17.13
CA GLY A 338 7.10 22.17 16.84
C GLY A 338 6.27 23.22 17.58
N GLN A 339 5.16 22.84 18.21
CA GLN A 339 4.33 23.78 18.98
C GLN A 339 4.73 23.87 20.47
N GLY A 340 5.43 22.84 21.00
CA GLY A 340 5.85 22.82 22.40
C GLY A 340 7.01 23.75 22.74
N GLU A 341 7.90 24.06 21.78
CA GLU A 341 9.09 24.89 22.04
C GLU A 341 8.84 26.40 21.90
N GLU A 342 7.88 26.80 21.06
CA GLU A 342 7.45 28.21 20.98
C GLU A 342 6.42 28.57 22.07
N GLU A 343 5.51 27.66 22.44
CA GLU A 343 4.56 27.90 23.54
C GLU A 343 5.23 27.85 24.93
N SER A 344 6.25 27.01 25.13
CA SER A 344 7.02 26.98 26.39
C SER A 344 7.87 28.23 26.64
N ARG A 345 8.11 29.06 25.62
CA ARG A 345 8.76 30.37 25.75
C ARG A 345 7.79 31.50 26.11
N MET A 346 6.48 31.30 25.99
CA MET A 346 5.46 32.31 26.32
C MET A 346 4.67 32.03 27.60
N GLN A 347 4.93 30.93 28.32
CA GLN A 347 4.22 30.57 29.56
C GLN A 347 5.14 30.47 30.78
N PHE A 348 5.77 31.58 31.15
CA PHE A 348 6.27 31.81 32.51
C PHE A 348 5.70 33.13 33.04
N ASP A 349 4.37 33.16 33.23
CA ASP A 349 3.72 34.10 34.15
C ASP A 349 3.33 33.32 35.42
N PRO A 350 3.91 33.60 36.59
CA PRO A 350 3.70 32.82 37.82
C PRO A 350 2.29 32.89 38.44
N ASN A 351 1.33 33.60 37.85
CA ASN A 351 0.06 33.93 38.53
C ASN A 351 -1.23 33.30 37.97
N HIS A 352 -1.16 32.22 37.18
CA HIS A 352 -2.38 31.53 36.74
C HIS A 352 -2.40 30.03 37.07
N SER A 353 -3.12 29.68 38.13
CA SER A 353 -3.45 28.30 38.49
C SER A 353 -4.68 27.85 37.71
N GLU A 354 -4.48 27.07 36.65
CA GLU A 354 -5.50 26.16 36.11
C GLU A 354 -4.81 25.17 35.16
N ARG A 355 -4.64 23.91 35.60
CA ARG A 355 -4.22 22.81 34.70
C ARG A 355 -5.43 22.42 33.86
N LYS A 356 -5.42 22.73 32.57
CA LYS A 356 -6.33 22.14 31.59
C LYS A 356 -5.66 20.92 30.95
N ASP A 357 -6.40 19.83 30.93
CA ASP A 357 -6.10 18.62 30.15
C ASP A 357 -5.85 19.00 28.68
N LEU A 358 -4.61 18.78 28.21
CA LEU A 358 -4.18 19.08 26.83
C LEU A 358 -3.97 17.77 26.07
N MET A 359 -5.09 17.15 25.69
CA MET A 359 -5.13 16.23 24.56
C MET A 359 -5.41 17.08 23.31
N GLY A 360 -4.39 17.81 22.87
CA GLY A 360 -4.47 18.74 21.74
C GLY A 360 -4.52 17.98 20.42
N THR A 361 -5.68 17.95 19.78
CA THR A 361 -5.84 17.54 18.39
C THR A 361 -5.07 18.52 17.49
N ALA A 362 -3.99 18.04 16.87
CA ALA A 362 -3.26 18.78 15.84
C ALA A 362 -4.25 19.25 14.76
N ARG A 363 -4.51 20.56 14.70
CA ARG A 363 -5.23 21.16 13.59
C ARG A 363 -4.29 21.20 12.40
N GLN A 364 -4.48 20.24 11.49
CA GLN A 364 -3.96 20.28 10.13
C GLN A 364 -4.47 21.57 9.48
N HIS A 365 -3.65 22.62 9.42
CA HIS A 365 -3.86 23.71 8.47
C HIS A 365 -3.26 23.28 7.13
N ASP A 366 -3.89 22.28 6.52
CA ASP A 366 -3.70 21.90 5.12
C ASP A 366 -4.95 22.40 4.39
N ASP A 367 -4.83 23.44 3.56
CA ASP A 367 -5.95 23.93 2.75
C ASP A 367 -6.27 22.97 1.57
N GLY A 368 -5.55 21.85 1.48
CA GLY A 368 -5.72 20.83 0.46
C GLY A 368 -5.24 21.24 -0.93
N SER A 369 -4.63 22.43 -1.08
CA SER A 369 -4.29 23.02 -2.38
C SER A 369 -3.21 22.28 -3.14
N GLN A 370 -2.38 21.50 -2.44
CA GLN A 370 -1.24 20.76 -3.02
C GLN A 370 -1.41 19.24 -2.98
N MET A 371 -2.57 18.73 -2.56
CA MET A 371 -2.82 17.28 -2.50
C MET A 371 -2.99 16.67 -3.90
N GLN A 372 -2.44 15.47 -4.10
CA GLN A 372 -2.65 14.70 -5.34
C GLN A 372 -4.11 14.26 -5.49
N PHE A 373 -4.74 13.88 -4.38
CA PHE A 373 -6.13 13.44 -4.25
C PHE A 373 -6.62 13.67 -2.81
N ALA A 374 -7.94 13.76 -2.64
CA ALA A 374 -8.58 13.87 -1.33
C ALA A 374 -8.55 12.55 -0.57
N LEU A 375 -8.22 12.58 0.72
CA LEU A 375 -8.25 11.41 1.59
C LEU A 375 -9.69 11.01 1.92
N GLY A 376 -9.93 9.71 2.03
CA GLY A 376 -11.13 9.10 2.63
C GLY A 376 -10.93 8.72 4.10
N ASP A 377 -9.69 8.55 4.55
CA ASP A 377 -9.33 8.27 5.94
C ASP A 377 -8.24 9.22 6.44
N HIS A 378 -8.62 10.10 7.37
CA HIS A 378 -7.78 11.14 7.96
C HIS A 378 -7.24 10.76 9.35
N ARG A 379 -7.51 9.54 9.82
CA ARG A 379 -7.09 9.10 11.16
C ARG A 379 -5.57 9.06 11.28
N SER A 380 -5.08 9.33 12.48
CA SER A 380 -3.66 9.15 12.81
C SER A 380 -3.26 7.67 12.73
N LEU A 381 -1.94 7.41 12.64
CA LEU A 381 -1.40 6.05 12.68
C LEU A 381 -1.90 5.27 13.91
N GLU A 382 -1.87 5.90 15.09
CA GLU A 382 -2.31 5.27 16.35
C GLU A 382 -3.81 4.92 16.33
N GLN A 383 -4.66 5.79 15.79
CA GLN A 383 -6.10 5.54 15.68
C GLN A 383 -6.39 4.36 14.73
N VAL A 384 -5.69 4.29 13.59
CA VAL A 384 -5.81 3.17 12.65
C VAL A 384 -5.34 1.87 13.31
N ILE A 385 -4.24 1.91 14.04
CA ILE A 385 -3.72 0.76 14.80
C ILE A 385 -4.71 0.32 15.87
N GLY A 386 -5.31 1.24 16.62
CA GLY A 386 -6.29 0.93 17.65
C GLY A 386 -7.51 0.18 17.10
N ASP A 387 -8.04 0.64 15.97
CA ASP A 387 -9.17 0.00 15.28
C ASP A 387 -8.78 -1.38 14.72
N MET A 388 -7.57 -1.54 14.17
CA MET A 388 -7.05 -2.85 13.77
C MET A 388 -7.00 -3.83 14.94
N VAL A 389 -6.49 -3.39 16.09
CA VAL A 389 -6.38 -4.22 17.31
C VAL A 389 -7.77 -4.66 17.81
N ASP A 390 -8.75 -3.75 17.82
CA ASP A 390 -10.12 -4.06 18.24
C ASP A 390 -10.80 -5.09 17.32
N GLN A 391 -10.39 -5.13 16.05
CA GLN A 391 -10.84 -6.11 15.07
C GLN A 391 -9.99 -7.40 15.04
N GLY A 392 -8.96 -7.51 15.88
CA GLY A 392 -8.09 -8.68 15.94
C GLY A 392 -7.01 -8.74 14.86
N PHE A 393 -6.79 -7.66 14.12
CA PHE A 393 -5.69 -7.54 13.16
C PHE A 393 -4.39 -7.12 13.86
N VAL A 394 -3.26 -7.58 13.32
CA VAL A 394 -1.91 -7.26 13.81
C VAL A 394 -1.27 -6.23 12.89
N PRO A 395 -1.13 -4.98 13.33
CA PRO A 395 -0.30 -3.99 12.66
C PRO A 395 1.13 -4.50 12.52
N SER A 396 1.74 -4.32 11.35
CA SER A 396 3.11 -4.79 11.13
C SER A 396 3.95 -3.76 10.39
N PHE A 397 5.14 -3.52 10.95
CA PHE A 397 6.20 -2.72 10.35
C PHE A 397 7.36 -3.58 9.86
N CYS A 398 7.12 -4.89 9.71
CA CYS A 398 8.13 -5.89 9.38
C CYS A 398 8.81 -5.59 8.04
N THR A 399 10.13 -5.73 8.03
CA THR A 399 10.98 -5.70 6.83
C THR A 399 11.93 -6.90 6.76
N GLY A 400 11.68 -7.94 7.57
CA GLY A 400 12.57 -9.10 7.70
C GLY A 400 12.77 -9.90 6.41
N CYS A 401 11.81 -9.93 5.48
CA CYS A 401 12.02 -10.57 4.18
C CYS A 401 13.06 -9.81 3.36
N TYR A 402 12.86 -8.50 3.20
CA TYR A 402 13.78 -7.60 2.50
C TYR A 402 15.21 -7.70 3.05
N ARG A 403 15.39 -7.69 4.37
CA ARG A 403 16.71 -7.74 5.01
C ARG A 403 17.44 -9.08 4.92
N ARG A 404 16.70 -10.15 4.68
CA ARG A 404 17.25 -11.50 4.50
C ARG A 404 17.45 -11.84 3.03
N GLY A 405 17.23 -10.89 2.12
CA GLY A 405 17.28 -11.14 0.68
C GLY A 405 16.12 -12.00 0.16
N ARG A 406 15.05 -12.19 0.95
CA ARG A 406 13.86 -12.95 0.54
C ARG A 406 12.97 -12.07 -0.33
N VAL A 407 13.37 -11.88 -1.59
CA VAL A 407 12.71 -11.05 -2.61
C VAL A 407 12.45 -11.89 -3.86
N GLY A 408 11.51 -11.48 -4.71
CA GLY A 408 11.21 -12.19 -5.96
C GLY A 408 10.96 -13.68 -5.76
N GLN A 409 11.70 -14.53 -6.48
CA GLN A 409 11.55 -15.99 -6.42
C GLN A 409 11.81 -16.58 -5.03
N ASP A 410 12.86 -16.12 -4.32
CA ASP A 410 13.20 -16.61 -2.98
C ASP A 410 12.07 -16.38 -1.97
N PHE A 411 11.32 -15.29 -2.13
CA PHE A 411 10.11 -15.06 -1.34
C PHE A 411 9.01 -16.08 -1.69
N MET A 412 8.78 -16.32 -2.99
CA MET A 412 7.72 -17.22 -3.46
C MET A 412 7.99 -18.69 -3.09
N ASP A 413 9.25 -19.12 -3.08
CA ASP A 413 9.65 -20.47 -2.68
C ASP A 413 9.37 -20.75 -1.20
N LEU A 414 9.29 -19.71 -0.37
CA LEU A 414 8.86 -19.81 1.02
C LEU A 414 7.34 -19.63 1.17
N ALA A 415 6.74 -18.75 0.36
CA ALA A 415 5.34 -18.40 0.46
C ALA A 415 4.43 -19.54 -0.03
N LYS A 416 4.67 -20.06 -1.24
CA LYS A 416 3.81 -21.07 -1.89
C LYS A 416 3.68 -22.38 -1.09
N PRO A 417 4.74 -22.91 -0.46
CA PRO A 417 4.62 -24.10 0.38
C PRO A 417 4.09 -23.82 1.80
N GLY A 418 3.75 -22.57 2.14
CA GLY A 418 3.24 -22.17 3.45
C GLY A 418 4.32 -21.95 4.53
N LEU A 419 5.60 -22.14 4.21
CA LEU A 419 6.73 -21.98 5.14
C LEU A 419 6.90 -20.54 5.62
N ILE A 420 6.40 -19.57 4.85
CA ILE A 420 6.48 -18.15 5.19
C ILE A 420 5.78 -17.79 6.52
N ARG A 421 4.82 -18.62 6.97
CA ARG A 421 4.09 -18.42 8.23
C ARG A 421 4.99 -18.46 9.47
N ASP A 422 6.07 -19.26 9.42
CA ASP A 422 7.05 -19.38 10.52
C ASP A 422 7.90 -18.11 10.71
N TYR A 423 7.85 -17.19 9.74
CA TYR A 423 8.61 -15.95 9.75
C TYR A 423 7.71 -14.73 9.84
N CYS A 424 6.70 -14.65 8.98
CA CYS A 424 5.95 -13.42 8.79
C CYS A 424 5.03 -13.05 9.94
N LEU A 425 4.36 -14.02 10.60
CA LEU A 425 3.52 -13.72 11.75
C LEU A 425 4.37 -13.39 13.00
N PRO A 426 5.41 -14.16 13.37
CA PRO A 426 6.34 -13.79 14.45
C PRO A 426 6.97 -12.41 14.23
N ASN A 427 7.52 -12.14 13.04
CA ASN A 427 8.10 -10.83 12.74
C ASN A 427 7.04 -9.71 12.75
N GLY A 428 5.81 -10.02 12.35
CA GLY A 428 4.68 -9.09 12.45
C GLY A 428 4.42 -8.66 13.89
N LEU A 429 4.26 -9.64 14.78
CA LEU A 429 4.04 -9.42 16.22
C LEU A 429 5.24 -8.76 16.91
N THR A 430 6.47 -9.12 16.55
CA THR A 430 7.68 -8.44 17.04
C THR A 430 7.71 -6.98 16.63
N SER A 431 7.45 -6.68 15.36
CA SER A 431 7.40 -5.29 14.87
C SER A 431 6.26 -4.48 15.49
N PHE A 432 5.18 -5.16 15.90
CA PHE A 432 4.07 -4.52 16.60
C PHE A 432 4.42 -4.22 18.05
N ALA A 433 5.04 -5.18 18.75
CA ALA A 433 5.52 -4.97 20.12
C ALA A 433 6.49 -3.80 20.20
N GLU A 434 7.38 -3.67 19.21
CA GLU A 434 8.26 -2.50 19.08
C GLU A 434 7.45 -1.20 19.03
N TYR A 435 6.40 -1.14 18.19
CA TYR A 435 5.53 0.03 18.13
C TYR A 435 4.84 0.31 19.48
N LEU A 436 4.38 -0.74 20.18
CA LEU A 436 3.68 -0.61 21.45
C LEU A 436 4.58 -0.03 22.56
N GLU A 437 5.86 -0.40 22.58
CA GLU A 437 6.82 0.14 23.55
C GLU A 437 7.16 1.60 23.28
N ASP A 438 7.39 1.95 22.01
CA ASP A 438 7.98 3.22 21.63
C ASP A 438 6.95 4.34 21.40
N PHE A 439 5.76 4.01 20.88
CA PHE A 439 4.83 5.01 20.33
C PHE A 439 3.43 4.95 20.93
N ALA A 440 2.97 3.78 21.40
CA ALA A 440 1.58 3.61 21.82
C ALA A 440 1.29 4.19 23.21
N GLY A 441 0.14 4.88 23.34
CA GLY A 441 -0.41 5.25 24.63
C GLY A 441 -0.77 4.02 25.50
N PRO A 442 -0.91 4.17 26.83
CA PRO A 442 -1.10 3.05 27.76
C PRO A 442 -2.26 2.12 27.39
N SER A 443 -3.41 2.69 27.01
CA SER A 443 -4.60 1.91 26.64
C SER A 443 -4.37 1.03 25.39
N LEU A 444 -3.70 1.56 24.37
CA LEU A 444 -3.40 0.80 23.16
C LEU A 444 -2.33 -0.26 23.45
N ARG A 445 -1.33 0.08 24.26
CA ARG A 445 -0.28 -0.84 24.70
C ARG A 445 -0.84 -2.10 25.35
N ASP A 446 -1.76 -1.92 26.30
CA ASP A 446 -2.39 -3.04 27.02
C ASP A 446 -3.20 -3.94 26.07
N ARG A 447 -4.07 -3.36 25.24
CA ARG A 447 -4.86 -4.10 24.24
C ARG A 447 -3.97 -4.81 23.22
N GLY A 448 -2.92 -4.14 22.75
CA GLY A 448 -1.96 -4.69 21.80
C GLY A 448 -1.23 -5.90 22.34
N TYR A 449 -0.77 -5.85 23.60
CA TYR A 449 -0.14 -7.01 24.24
C TYR A 449 -1.12 -8.12 24.58
N GLN A 450 -2.38 -7.81 24.89
CA GLN A 450 -3.44 -8.83 25.01
C GLN A 450 -3.64 -9.57 23.68
N LEU A 451 -3.68 -8.83 22.56
CA LEU A 451 -3.77 -9.42 21.22
C LEU A 451 -2.56 -10.31 20.92
N ILE A 452 -1.33 -9.84 21.18
CA ILE A 452 -0.10 -10.62 20.97
C ILE A 452 -0.17 -11.95 21.73
N ARG A 453 -0.54 -11.93 23.02
CA ARG A 453 -0.69 -13.16 23.83
C ARG A 453 -1.76 -14.09 23.29
N SER A 454 -2.89 -13.55 22.82
CA SER A 454 -3.99 -14.35 22.27
C SER A 454 -3.56 -15.09 20.99
N LEU A 455 -2.72 -14.46 20.18
CA LEU A 455 -2.25 -14.98 18.90
C LEU A 455 -1.05 -15.92 19.02
N GLU A 456 -0.26 -15.83 20.10
CA GLU A 456 0.87 -16.74 20.34
C GLU A 456 0.46 -18.22 20.29
N THR A 457 -0.77 -18.53 20.73
CA THR A 457 -1.34 -19.89 20.71
C THR A 457 -1.67 -20.40 19.30
N GLN A 458 -1.73 -19.50 18.31
CA GLN A 458 -2.05 -19.79 16.92
C GLN A 458 -0.80 -19.92 16.03
N ILE A 459 0.39 -19.74 16.60
CA ILE A 459 1.67 -19.83 15.88
C ILE A 459 2.24 -21.25 16.02
N THR A 460 3.01 -21.68 15.03
CA THR A 460 3.79 -22.92 15.11
C THR A 460 4.74 -22.90 16.33
N PRO A 461 5.10 -24.06 16.91
CA PRO A 461 6.00 -24.11 18.06
C PRO A 461 7.32 -23.36 17.85
N ARG A 462 7.91 -23.47 16.65
CA ARG A 462 9.12 -22.75 16.25
C ARG A 462 8.89 -21.25 16.15
N GLY A 463 7.77 -20.82 15.56
CA GLY A 463 7.42 -19.40 15.49
C GLY A 463 7.15 -18.79 16.86
N ALA A 464 6.55 -19.54 17.80
CA ALA A 464 6.32 -19.10 19.17
C ALA A 464 7.63 -18.95 19.97
N GLU A 465 8.58 -19.88 19.81
CA GLU A 465 9.92 -19.75 20.40
C GLU A 465 10.64 -18.49 19.89
N ASN A 466 10.65 -18.28 18.57
CA ASN A 466 11.19 -17.08 17.96
C ASN A 466 10.52 -15.81 18.49
N LEU A 467 9.17 -15.81 18.59
CA LEU A 467 8.42 -14.67 19.10
C LEU A 467 8.82 -14.35 20.55
N ARG A 468 8.85 -15.34 21.44
CA ARG A 468 9.23 -15.11 22.86
C ARG A 468 10.63 -14.54 23.00
N ARG A 469 11.60 -15.08 22.24
CA ARG A 469 12.97 -14.55 22.22
C ARG A 469 12.96 -13.09 21.78
N ASN A 470 12.31 -12.80 20.66
CA ASN A 470 12.26 -11.45 20.11
C ASN A 470 11.55 -10.46 21.05
N LEU A 471 10.43 -10.86 21.68
CA LEU A 471 9.72 -10.01 22.65
C LEU A 471 10.61 -9.68 23.86
N ALA A 472 11.38 -10.65 24.36
CA ALA A 472 12.31 -10.40 25.46
C ALA A 472 13.43 -9.42 25.07
N GLU A 473 13.87 -9.41 23.81
CA GLU A 473 14.81 -8.42 23.28
C GLU A 473 14.16 -7.03 23.19
N ILE A 474 12.94 -6.93 22.65
CA ILE A 474 12.19 -5.66 22.58
C ILE A 474 12.01 -5.03 23.96
N THR A 475 11.62 -5.83 24.97
CA THR A 475 11.47 -5.35 26.35
C THR A 475 12.78 -4.87 26.97
N ARG A 476 13.94 -5.39 26.53
CA ARG A 476 15.27 -4.92 26.96
C ARG A 476 15.74 -3.64 26.26
N GLY A 477 14.95 -3.12 25.31
CA GLY A 477 15.29 -1.92 24.54
C GLY A 477 15.94 -2.23 23.18
N GLU A 478 16.13 -3.50 22.82
CA GLU A 478 16.59 -3.85 21.48
C GLU A 478 15.50 -3.52 20.46
N ARG A 479 15.90 -3.08 19.27
CA ARG A 479 14.97 -2.71 18.20
C ARG A 479 15.38 -3.45 16.94
N ASP A 480 14.46 -3.52 15.99
CA ASP A 480 14.75 -4.07 14.66
C ASP A 480 15.10 -5.56 14.68
N VAL A 481 14.43 -6.30 15.56
CA VAL A 481 14.59 -7.74 15.75
C VAL A 481 13.69 -8.50 14.77
N TYR A 482 14.27 -9.47 14.05
CA TYR A 482 13.54 -10.29 13.08
C TYR A 482 14.20 -11.67 12.89
N VAL A 483 13.37 -12.62 12.46
CA VAL A 483 13.77 -13.97 12.02
C VAL A 483 14.11 -13.94 10.54
#